data_AF-A0A924Z500-F1
#
_entry.id   AF-A0A924Z500-F1
#
_cell.length_a   1.000
_cell.length_b   1.000
_cell.length_c   1.000
_cell.angle_alpha   90.00
_cell.angle_beta   90.00
_cell.angle_gamma   90.00
#
_symmetry.space_group_name_H-M   'P 1'
#
loop_
_entity.id
_entity.type
_entity.pdbx_description
1 polymer ?
#
loop_
_entity_poly.entity_id
_entity_poly.type
_entity_poly.pdbx_seq_one_letter_code
_entity_poly.pdbx_strand_id
1 'polypeptide(L)'
;MKLIYRGNTYDYDPTQARPDNAGGPVKPAPRLQAPYTLMYRGATYHVDPTVSQPQSSHPRSYDLMYRGATYHVDRDAQGNLTALTQSAAASRSKSAARMSQRELSQTHQTNVSNNLQRRLQAAQERGDQRLLDLLEAERQQITMSH
;
A
#
# COMPACT_ATOMS: atom_id res chain seq x y z
N MET A 1 26.29 -10.92 -10.26
CA MET A 1 25.04 -10.22 -10.59
C MET A 1 25.01 -8.86 -9.89
N LYS A 2 24.50 -7.81 -10.54
CA LYS A 2 24.37 -6.48 -9.91
C LYS A 2 23.08 -6.44 -9.09
N LEU A 3 23.21 -6.17 -7.79
CA LEU A 3 22.07 -6.07 -6.87
C LEU A 3 21.89 -4.60 -6.46
N ILE A 4 20.69 -4.04 -6.65
CA ILE A 4 20.37 -2.68 -6.20
C ILE A 4 19.52 -2.76 -4.94
N TYR A 5 20.03 -2.27 -3.82
CA TYR A 5 19.32 -2.24 -2.55
C TYR A 5 19.42 -0.86 -1.91
N ARG A 6 18.26 -0.24 -1.62
CA ARG A 6 18.14 1.12 -1.03
C ARG A 6 18.94 2.19 -1.78
N GLY A 7 18.94 2.13 -3.12
CA GLY A 7 19.65 3.10 -3.97
C GLY A 7 21.15 2.84 -4.13
N ASN A 8 21.71 1.84 -3.43
CA ASN A 8 23.10 1.43 -3.61
C ASN A 8 23.19 0.25 -4.58
N THR A 9 24.15 0.30 -5.49
CA THR A 9 24.45 -0.80 -6.41
C THR A 9 25.62 -1.60 -5.86
N TYR A 10 25.40 -2.89 -5.67
CA TYR A 10 26.41 -3.84 -5.20
C TYR A 10 26.76 -4.80 -6.35
N ASP A 11 28.04 -4.95 -6.63
CA ASP A 11 28.53 -6.06 -7.43
C ASP A 11 28.57 -7.30 -6.54
N TYR A 12 27.50 -8.11 -6.64
CA TYR A 12 27.39 -9.36 -5.90
C TYR A 12 27.92 -10.51 -6.76
N ASP A 13 29.07 -11.05 -6.36
CA ASP A 13 29.60 -12.29 -6.93
C ASP A 13 29.14 -13.49 -6.07
N PRO A 14 28.19 -14.32 -6.56
CA PRO A 14 27.69 -15.47 -5.81
C PRO A 14 28.75 -16.56 -5.58
N THR A 15 29.90 -16.47 -6.26
CA THR A 15 31.01 -17.42 -6.09
C THR A 15 32.02 -16.98 -5.04
N GLN A 16 31.98 -15.71 -4.64
CA GLN A 16 32.84 -15.19 -3.59
C GLN A 16 32.28 -15.55 -2.21
N ALA A 17 32.94 -16.49 -1.54
CA ALA A 17 32.65 -16.81 -0.15
C ALA A 17 32.92 -15.58 0.72
N ARG A 18 31.86 -14.99 1.28
CA ARG A 18 31.97 -13.93 2.29
C ARG A 18 32.67 -14.52 3.53
N PRO A 19 33.54 -13.79 4.23
CA PRO A 19 33.98 -14.23 5.55
C PRO A 19 32.80 -14.13 6.54
N ASP A 20 32.72 -15.07 7.48
CA ASP A 20 31.74 -14.99 8.56
C ASP A 20 32.12 -13.83 9.51
N ASN A 21 31.24 -13.49 10.45
CA ASN A 21 31.53 -12.41 11.41
C ASN A 21 32.76 -12.70 12.30
N ALA A 22 33.36 -13.90 12.20
CA ALA A 22 34.57 -14.32 12.90
C ALA A 22 35.82 -14.41 11.97
N GLY A 23 35.72 -13.97 10.70
CA GLY A 23 36.84 -13.95 9.76
C GLY A 23 37.16 -15.29 9.09
N GLY A 24 36.37 -16.34 9.32
CA GLY A 24 36.49 -17.63 8.65
C GLY A 24 35.77 -17.63 7.29
N PRO A 25 36.17 -18.47 6.33
CA PRO A 25 35.43 -18.61 5.08
C PRO A 25 34.01 -19.12 5.39
N VAL A 26 32.96 -18.37 5.01
CA VAL A 26 31.57 -18.88 5.07
C VAL A 26 31.53 -20.12 4.21
N LYS A 27 31.32 -21.27 4.84
CA LYS A 27 31.00 -22.49 4.12
C LYS A 27 29.80 -22.15 3.23
N PRO A 28 29.90 -22.28 1.90
CA PRO A 28 28.72 -22.12 1.06
C PRO A 28 27.65 -23.02 1.65
N ALA A 29 26.44 -22.48 1.84
CA ALA A 29 25.31 -23.29 2.27
C ALA A 29 25.32 -24.55 1.39
N PRO A 30 25.25 -25.76 1.98
CA PRO A 30 25.23 -26.99 1.21
C PRO A 30 24.24 -26.78 0.09
N ARG A 31 24.65 -26.98 -1.18
CA ARG A 31 23.68 -26.97 -2.29
C ARG A 31 22.60 -27.94 -1.85
N LEU A 32 21.43 -27.42 -1.50
CA LEU A 32 20.37 -28.21 -0.87
C LEU A 32 19.86 -29.13 -1.97
N GLN A 33 20.47 -30.31 -2.07
CA GLN A 33 20.10 -31.37 -3.01
C GLN A 33 19.14 -32.37 -2.35
N ALA A 34 18.84 -32.18 -1.06
CA ALA A 34 17.89 -32.98 -0.32
C ALA A 34 16.63 -32.16 -0.01
N PRO A 35 15.45 -32.82 0.06
CA PRO A 35 14.22 -32.18 0.52
C PRO A 35 14.41 -31.56 1.91
N TYR A 36 13.88 -30.35 2.10
CA TYR A 36 13.99 -29.63 3.37
C TYR A 36 12.71 -28.88 3.69
N THR A 37 12.51 -28.64 4.98
CA THR A 37 11.33 -27.94 5.50
C THR A 37 11.72 -26.54 5.95
N LEU A 38 11.02 -25.52 5.44
CA LEU A 38 11.15 -24.13 5.84
C LEU A 38 9.93 -23.71 6.65
N MET A 39 10.13 -22.92 7.69
CA MET A 39 9.04 -22.34 8.46
C MET A 39 9.11 -20.81 8.39
N TYR A 40 8.05 -20.18 7.91
CA TYR A 40 7.96 -18.72 7.82
C TYR A 40 6.59 -18.26 8.32
N ARG A 41 6.60 -17.42 9.37
CA ARG A 41 5.40 -16.86 10.01
C ARG A 41 4.33 -17.91 10.38
N GLY A 42 4.77 -19.05 10.90
CA GLY A 42 3.87 -20.14 11.31
C GLY A 42 3.36 -21.01 10.16
N ALA A 43 3.72 -20.70 8.91
CA ALA A 43 3.48 -21.60 7.78
C ALA A 43 4.71 -22.49 7.55
N THR A 44 4.45 -23.78 7.37
CA THR A 44 5.46 -24.80 7.08
C THR A 44 5.45 -25.11 5.58
N TYR A 45 6.59 -24.94 4.92
CA TYR A 45 6.81 -25.16 3.51
C TYR A 45 7.73 -26.36 3.32
N HIS A 46 7.30 -27.34 2.55
CA HIS A 46 8.15 -28.46 2.15
C HIS A 46 8.72 -28.16 0.76
N VAL A 47 10.04 -28.09 0.65
CA VAL A 47 10.74 -27.82 -0.60
C VAL A 47 11.52 -29.07 -0.97
N ASP A 48 11.17 -29.67 -2.11
CA ASP A 48 11.95 -30.74 -2.72
C ASP A 48 12.74 -30.18 -3.91
N PRO A 49 14.06 -29.98 -3.78
CA PRO A 49 14.91 -29.44 -4.84
C PRO A 49 15.20 -30.47 -5.95
N THR A 50 14.84 -31.75 -5.76
CA THR A 50 15.03 -32.81 -6.78
C THR A 50 13.87 -32.88 -7.77
N VAL A 51 12.71 -32.35 -7.40
CA VAL A 51 11.56 -32.25 -8.27
C VAL A 51 11.76 -31.04 -9.19
N SER A 52 11.86 -31.29 -10.50
CA SER A 52 11.88 -30.22 -11.50
C SER A 52 10.59 -29.41 -11.32
N GLN A 53 10.72 -28.17 -10.82
CA GLN A 53 9.57 -27.28 -10.73
C GLN A 53 8.98 -27.12 -12.13
N PRO A 54 7.65 -27.27 -12.30
CA PRO A 54 7.04 -26.93 -13.57
C PRO A 54 7.40 -25.47 -13.84
N GLN A 55 8.04 -25.21 -14.98
CA GLN A 55 8.30 -23.85 -15.40
C GLN A 55 6.97 -23.13 -15.37
N SER A 56 6.80 -22.17 -14.46
CA SER A 56 5.57 -21.41 -14.35
C SER A 56 5.37 -20.70 -15.67
N SER A 57 4.50 -21.22 -16.52
CA SER A 57 4.09 -20.53 -17.72
C SER A 57 3.35 -19.29 -17.25
N HIS A 58 4.01 -18.15 -17.32
CA HIS A 58 3.34 -16.90 -17.06
C HIS A 58 2.17 -16.80 -18.05
N PRO A 59 0.96 -16.46 -17.58
CA PRO A 59 -0.17 -16.31 -18.49
C PRO A 59 0.17 -15.23 -19.52
N ARG A 60 -0.23 -15.48 -20.77
CA ARG A 60 0.03 -14.59 -21.91
C ARG A 60 -0.52 -13.18 -21.68
N SER A 61 -1.63 -13.08 -20.96
CA SER A 61 -2.30 -11.83 -20.59
C SER A 61 -2.64 -11.88 -19.10
N TYR A 62 -2.35 -10.81 -18.36
CA TYR A 62 -2.77 -10.67 -16.96
C TYR A 62 -2.99 -9.22 -16.56
N ASP A 63 -3.80 -9.01 -15.53
CA ASP A 63 -4.06 -7.69 -14.96
C ASP A 63 -3.12 -7.41 -13.78
N LEU A 64 -2.44 -6.27 -13.82
CA LEU A 64 -1.61 -5.75 -12.74
C LEU A 64 -2.30 -4.55 -12.09
N MET A 65 -2.43 -4.55 -10.77
CA MET A 65 -2.99 -3.41 -10.05
C MET A 65 -1.89 -2.61 -9.35
N TYR A 66 -1.76 -1.33 -9.66
CA TYR A 66 -0.80 -0.43 -9.02
C TYR A 66 -1.48 0.89 -8.65
N ARG A 67 -1.45 1.24 -7.35
CA ARG A 67 -2.07 2.45 -6.79
C ARG A 67 -3.54 2.66 -7.20
N GLY A 68 -4.30 1.58 -7.30
CA GLY A 68 -5.73 1.63 -7.69
C GLY A 68 -5.98 1.80 -9.18
N ALA A 69 -4.94 1.83 -10.02
CA ALA A 69 -5.07 1.70 -11.47
C ALA A 69 -4.80 0.26 -11.88
N THR A 70 -5.63 -0.26 -12.78
CA THR A 70 -5.47 -1.59 -13.38
C THR A 70 -4.77 -1.45 -14.72
N TYR A 71 -3.71 -2.23 -14.92
CA TYR A 71 -2.92 -2.30 -16.13
C TYR A 71 -3.13 -3.68 -16.73
N HIS A 72 -3.59 -3.72 -17.97
CA HIS A 72 -3.64 -4.94 -18.75
C HIS A 72 -2.26 -5.16 -19.39
N VAL A 73 -1.66 -6.30 -19.09
CA VAL A 73 -0.32 -6.68 -19.57
C VAL A 73 -0.45 -7.85 -20.53
N ASP A 74 -0.07 -7.64 -21.79
CA ASP A 74 0.06 -8.69 -22.79
C ASP A 74 1.53 -8.99 -23.07
N ARG A 75 1.86 -10.28 -23.11
CA ARG A 75 3.21 -10.79 -23.41
C ARG A 75 3.23 -11.68 -24.64
N ASP A 76 4.37 -11.68 -25.33
CA ASP A 76 4.67 -12.65 -26.38
C ASP A 76 5.06 -14.03 -25.79
N ALA A 77 5.26 -15.02 -26.66
CA ALA A 77 5.65 -16.38 -26.24
C ALA A 77 7.06 -16.43 -25.62
N GLN A 78 7.84 -15.37 -25.79
CA GLN A 78 9.20 -15.17 -25.29
C GLN A 78 9.21 -14.37 -23.96
N GLY A 79 8.05 -13.91 -23.49
CA GLY A 79 7.86 -13.17 -22.25
C GLY A 79 8.09 -11.66 -22.34
N ASN A 80 8.32 -11.11 -23.54
CA ASN A 80 8.44 -9.66 -23.74
C ASN A 80 7.06 -9.00 -23.71
N LEU A 81 7.04 -7.75 -23.24
CA LEU A 81 5.82 -6.94 -23.20
C LEU A 81 5.44 -6.50 -24.61
N THR A 82 4.27 -6.95 -25.07
CA THR A 82 3.73 -6.60 -26.39
C THR A 82 2.79 -5.40 -26.29
N ALA A 83 1.98 -5.36 -25.23
CA ALA A 83 1.11 -4.24 -24.95
C ALA A 83 0.97 -4.02 -23.44
N LEU A 84 0.98 -2.75 -23.04
CA LEU A 84 0.65 -2.32 -21.69
C LEU A 84 -0.46 -1.29 -21.82
N THR A 85 -1.69 -1.72 -21.59
CA THR A 85 -2.84 -0.82 -21.66
C THR A 85 -3.24 -0.47 -20.25
N GLN A 86 -3.12 0.81 -19.89
CA GLN A 86 -3.75 1.30 -18.66
C GLN A 86 -5.25 1.28 -18.90
N SER A 87 -5.96 0.45 -18.15
CA SER A 87 -7.41 0.49 -18.18
C SER A 87 -7.84 1.84 -17.60
N ALA A 88 -8.43 2.69 -18.43
CA ALA A 88 -9.13 3.90 -18.00
C ALA A 88 -10.36 3.55 -17.12
N ALA A 89 -10.67 2.27 -16.90
CA ALA A 89 -11.73 1.80 -16.02
C ALA A 89 -11.31 1.79 -14.54
N ALA A 90 -10.73 2.90 -14.06
CA ALA A 90 -11.01 3.36 -12.70
C ALA A 90 -12.21 4.33 -12.68
N SER A 91 -12.94 4.46 -13.78
CA SER A 91 -14.22 5.17 -13.81
C SER A 91 -15.41 4.24 -13.58
N ARG A 92 -15.37 3.29 -12.62
CA ARG A 92 -16.56 2.59 -12.11
C ARG A 92 -16.26 1.72 -10.87
N SER A 93 -15.96 2.40 -9.77
CA SER A 93 -16.55 2.06 -8.47
C SER A 93 -17.06 3.34 -7.78
N LYS A 94 -17.75 4.19 -8.55
CA LYS A 94 -18.60 5.27 -7.99
C LYS A 94 -19.98 4.73 -7.57
N SER A 95 -20.05 3.52 -7.00
CA SER A 95 -21.29 2.92 -6.50
C SER A 95 -21.32 2.80 -4.97
N ALA A 96 -20.26 3.20 -4.27
CA ALA A 96 -20.35 3.56 -2.86
C ALA A 96 -20.37 5.09 -2.76
N ALA A 97 -21.56 5.65 -2.58
CA ALA A 97 -21.83 7.07 -2.34
C ALA A 97 -21.42 8.05 -3.46
N ARG A 98 -22.18 8.07 -4.57
CA ARG A 98 -22.47 9.35 -5.23
C ARG A 98 -23.49 10.11 -4.38
N MET A 99 -23.10 10.50 -3.17
CA MET A 99 -23.85 11.54 -2.48
C MET A 99 -23.82 12.76 -3.39
N SER A 100 -24.99 13.35 -3.65
CA SER A 100 -25.05 14.56 -4.46
C SER A 100 -24.15 15.64 -3.83
N GLN A 101 -23.57 16.54 -4.63
CA GLN A 101 -22.78 17.64 -4.08
C GLN A 101 -23.56 18.41 -3.00
N ARG A 102 -24.89 18.45 -3.12
CA ARG A 102 -25.83 18.98 -2.13
C ARG A 102 -25.81 18.19 -0.82
N GLU A 103 -25.91 16.87 -0.86
CA GLU A 103 -25.81 16.00 0.32
C GLU A 103 -24.44 16.11 1.01
N LEU A 104 -23.36 16.22 0.24
CA LEU A 104 -22.02 16.45 0.79
C LEU A 104 -21.94 17.80 1.51
N SER A 105 -22.44 18.87 0.90
CA SER A 105 -22.49 20.18 1.55
C SER A 105 -23.39 20.20 2.78
N GLN A 106 -24.54 19.51 2.76
CA GLN A 106 -25.44 19.38 3.90
C GLN A 106 -24.79 18.60 5.06
N THR A 107 -24.11 17.51 4.73
CA THR A 107 -23.38 16.70 5.73
C THR A 107 -22.24 17.50 6.33
N HIS A 108 -21.49 18.22 5.50
CA HIS A 108 -20.42 19.10 5.97
C HIS A 108 -20.97 20.19 6.90
N GLN A 109 -22.04 20.88 6.51
CA GLN A 109 -22.68 21.92 7.31
C GLN A 109 -23.17 21.37 8.66
N THR A 110 -23.81 20.21 8.66
CA THR A 110 -24.29 19.52 9.87
C THR A 110 -23.13 19.13 10.78
N ASN A 111 -22.02 18.65 10.23
CA ASN A 111 -20.83 18.30 11.00
C ASN A 111 -20.18 19.54 11.63
N VAL A 112 -20.11 20.65 10.91
CA VAL A 112 -19.60 21.93 11.41
C VAL A 112 -20.47 22.45 12.55
N SER A 113 -21.80 22.48 12.39
CA SER A 113 -22.72 22.93 13.44
C SER A 113 -22.63 22.07 14.71
N ASN A 114 -22.61 20.74 14.54
CA ASN A 114 -22.54 19.80 15.66
C ASN A 114 -21.21 19.93 16.42
N ASN A 115 -20.10 20.12 15.70
CA ASN A 115 -18.79 20.32 16.31
C ASN A 115 -18.75 21.61 17.14
N LEU A 116 -19.29 22.71 16.58
CA LEU A 116 -19.32 24.01 17.25
C LEU A 116 -20.21 23.97 18.51
N GLN A 117 -21.39 23.35 18.43
CA GLN A 117 -22.27 23.16 19.59
C GLN A 117 -21.57 22.36 20.71
N ARG A 118 -20.89 21.26 20.36
CA ARG A 118 -20.14 20.46 21.34
C ARG A 118 -19.03 21.27 22.01
N ARG A 119 -18.31 22.09 21.23
CA ARG A 119 -17.24 22.96 21.76
C ARG A 119 -17.80 24.04 22.70
N LEU A 120 -18.94 24.63 22.36
CA LEU A 120 -19.65 25.58 23.24
C LEU A 120 -20.06 24.93 24.55
N GLN A 121 -20.67 23.74 24.50
CA GLN A 121 -21.07 23.02 25.70
C GLN A 121 -19.87 22.67 26.58
N ALA A 122 -18.79 22.16 25.99
CA ALA A 122 -17.57 21.84 26.74
C ALA A 122 -16.90 23.08 27.35
N ALA A 123 -16.98 24.24 26.68
CA ALA A 123 -16.47 25.51 27.20
C ALA A 123 -17.35 26.06 28.34
N GLN A 124 -18.67 25.88 28.25
CA GLN A 124 -19.62 26.21 29.32
C GLN A 124 -19.38 25.35 30.57
N GLU A 125 -19.23 24.04 30.40
CA GLU A 125 -18.95 23.10 31.50
C GLU A 125 -17.62 23.43 32.21
N ARG A 126 -16.64 23.97 31.47
CA ARG A 126 -15.35 24.40 32.01
C ARG A 126 -15.35 25.82 32.57
N GLY A 127 -16.39 26.61 32.31
CA GLY A 127 -16.45 28.04 32.69
C GLY A 127 -15.44 28.93 31.95
N ASP A 128 -14.94 28.51 30.78
CA ASP A 128 -13.93 29.27 30.01
C ASP A 128 -14.60 30.32 29.12
N GLN A 129 -14.83 31.50 29.71
CA GLN A 129 -15.50 32.63 29.05
C GLN A 129 -14.76 33.13 27.80
N ARG A 130 -13.42 33.10 27.81
CA ARG A 130 -12.62 33.54 26.66
C ARG A 130 -12.83 32.63 25.46
N LEU A 131 -12.95 31.32 25.71
CA LEU A 131 -13.22 30.34 24.65
C LEU A 131 -14.65 30.47 24.12
N LEU A 132 -15.62 30.81 24.96
CA LEU A 132 -17.01 31.06 24.55
C LEU A 132 -17.10 32.26 23.58
N ASP A 133 -16.46 33.39 23.91
CA ASP A 133 -16.47 34.58 23.07
C ASP A 133 -15.89 34.30 21.67
N LEU A 134 -14.80 33.54 21.59
CA LEU A 134 -14.17 33.14 20.32
C LEU A 134 -15.07 32.21 19.50
N LEU A 135 -15.75 31.26 20.14
CA LEU A 135 -16.66 30.32 19.47
C LEU A 135 -17.94 31.00 18.97
N GLU A 136 -18.44 31.99 19.71
CA GLU A 136 -19.58 32.80 19.27
C GLU A 136 -19.23 33.69 18.07
N ALA A 137 -18.03 34.27 18.05
CA ALA A 137 -17.52 34.99 16.89
C ALA A 137 -17.37 34.08 15.66
N GLU A 138 -16.83 32.86 15.85
CA GLU A 138 -16.72 31.85 14.78
C GLU A 138 -18.11 31.48 14.23
N ARG A 139 -19.12 31.33 15.10
CA ARG A 139 -20.51 31.08 14.69
C ARG A 139 -21.08 32.20 13.82
N GLN A 140 -20.87 33.45 14.22
CA GLN A 140 -21.36 34.61 13.48
C GLN A 140 -20.73 34.72 12.08
N GLN A 141 -19.43 34.43 11.97
CA GLN A 141 -18.73 34.42 10.68
C GLN A 141 -19.30 33.37 9.72
N ILE A 142 -19.60 32.17 10.22
CA ILE A 142 -20.19 31.10 9.40
C ILE A 142 -21.59 31.48 8.91
N THR A 143 -22.38 32.18 9.74
CA THR A 143 -23.71 32.65 9.31
C THR A 143 -23.67 33.81 8.32
N MET A 144 -22.63 34.64 8.33
CA MET A 144 -22.49 35.80 7.42
C MET A 144 -21.78 35.48 6.10
N SER A 145 -21.08 34.35 6.01
CA SER A 145 -20.31 33.93 4.82
C SER A 145 -21.11 33.03 3.86
N HIS A 146 -22.43 32.94 4.07
CA HIS A 146 -23.37 32.12 3.30
C HIS A 146 -24.47 32.98 2.67
#